data_AF-A0AA37JMT4-F1
#
_entry.id   AF-A0AA37JMT4-F1
#
_cell.length_a   1.000
_cell.length_b   1.000
_cell.length_c   1.000
_cell.angle_alpha   90.00
_cell.angle_beta   90.00
_cell.angle_gamma   90.00
#
_symmetry.space_group_name_H-M   'P 1'
#
loop_
_entity.id
_entity.type
_entity.pdbx_description
1 polymer ?
#
loop_
_entity_poly.entity_id
_entity_poly.type
_entity_poly.pdbx_seq_one_letter_code
_entity_poly.pdbx_strand_id
1 'polypeptide(L)'
;MATNTTNYNFKKPDESDFYSVQDQNNNWDKADAALKDLDTPTFEDYSGSTTVPDAATAINNIKSKGKLSTIVSNVKAAFKGACLIGQIVNNCVTNNAKLPLSAAQGKALMDLYTQLNSDLASITGLIVKDITLNPGYAIYGTWATRIIKDKSSGICVINLAIRKADNSVINTNTYVDIGILPDGFLPIYPTGASGIGEEPGAINHPVGIILFEGKIKATTYGENTRNIIASFSYSTN
;
A
#
# COMPACT_ATOMS: atom_id res chain seq x y z
N MET A 1 17.46 66.98 30.43
CA MET A 1 17.00 65.57 30.59
C MET A 1 15.96 65.24 29.52
N ALA A 2 15.71 63.97 29.21
CA ALA A 2 14.58 63.60 28.33
C ALA A 2 13.25 63.93 29.02
N THR A 3 12.39 64.72 28.38
CA THR A 3 11.11 65.21 28.93
C THR A 3 10.03 64.12 29.02
N ASN A 4 10.24 62.97 28.36
CA ASN A 4 9.28 61.87 28.30
C ASN A 4 9.95 60.49 28.43
N THR A 5 9.17 59.46 28.73
CA THR A 5 9.59 58.04 28.71
C THR A 5 9.63 57.49 27.30
N THR A 6 10.51 56.53 27.01
CA THR A 6 10.74 56.00 25.66
C THR A 6 9.57 55.22 25.06
N ASN A 7 8.86 54.38 25.85
CA ASN A 7 7.92 53.39 25.30
C ASN A 7 6.50 53.94 25.11
N TYR A 8 5.96 54.59 26.14
CA TYR A 8 4.57 55.09 26.16
C TYR A 8 4.50 56.62 26.18
N ASN A 9 5.65 57.29 26.00
CA ASN A 9 5.74 58.75 25.95
C ASN A 9 5.10 59.47 27.16
N PHE A 10 5.15 58.84 28.34
CA PHE A 10 4.72 59.46 29.59
C PHE A 10 5.60 60.67 29.90
N LYS A 11 4.97 61.79 30.26
CA LYS A 11 5.68 63.03 30.60
C LYS A 11 6.42 62.84 31.92
N LYS A 12 7.69 63.20 31.96
CA LYS A 12 8.49 63.17 33.19
C LYS A 12 8.38 64.54 33.90
N PRO A 13 8.37 64.57 35.24
CA PRO A 13 8.52 65.81 35.98
C PRO A 13 9.86 66.47 35.64
N ASP A 14 9.87 67.79 35.45
CA ASP A 14 11.10 68.58 35.35
C ASP A 14 11.60 68.91 36.76
N GLU A 15 12.92 68.94 36.97
CA GLU A 15 13.54 69.28 38.26
C GLU A 15 13.26 70.74 38.68
N SER A 16 12.94 71.60 37.72
CA SER A 16 12.71 73.03 37.93
C SER A 16 11.24 73.42 38.02
N ASP A 17 10.30 72.50 37.78
CA ASP A 17 8.88 72.78 37.64
C ASP A 17 8.05 72.08 38.73
N PHE A 18 6.95 72.69 39.16
CA PHE A 18 6.09 72.06 40.18
C PHE A 18 5.42 70.80 39.63
N TYR A 19 5.26 69.78 40.48
CA TYR A 19 4.65 68.51 40.08
C TYR A 19 3.19 68.69 39.62
N SER A 20 2.91 68.45 38.34
CA SER A 20 1.57 68.60 37.77
C SER A 20 0.76 67.31 37.92
N VAL A 21 -0.29 67.36 38.74
CA VAL A 21 -1.27 66.27 38.87
C VAL A 21 -1.95 65.96 37.53
N GLN A 22 -2.16 66.98 36.70
CA GLN A 22 -2.78 66.79 35.39
C GLN A 22 -1.88 66.02 34.43
N ASP A 23 -0.57 66.26 34.45
CA ASP A 23 0.38 65.48 33.67
C ASP A 23 0.43 64.02 34.13
N GLN A 24 0.29 63.76 35.43
CA GLN A 24 0.19 62.40 35.96
C GLN A 24 -1.10 61.70 35.54
N ASN A 25 -2.25 62.36 35.65
CA ASN A 25 -3.52 61.77 35.21
C ASN A 25 -3.47 61.43 33.71
N ASN A 26 -2.93 62.33 32.88
CA ASN A 26 -2.74 62.07 31.45
C ASN A 26 -1.79 60.87 31.19
N ASN A 27 -0.79 60.64 32.03
CA ASN A 27 0.07 59.47 31.93
C ASN A 27 -0.66 58.19 32.36
N TRP A 28 -1.47 58.25 33.43
CA TRP A 28 -2.30 57.14 33.88
C TRP A 28 -3.35 56.75 32.86
N ASP A 29 -4.00 57.71 32.18
CA ASP A 29 -4.94 57.43 31.09
C ASP A 29 -4.26 56.70 29.93
N LYS A 30 -3.03 57.10 29.58
CA LYS A 30 -2.23 56.40 28.56
C LYS A 30 -1.82 55.00 29.00
N ALA A 31 -1.50 54.82 30.28
CA ALA A 31 -1.15 53.50 30.85
C ALA A 31 -2.37 52.58 30.87
N ASP A 32 -3.52 53.09 31.31
CA ASP A 32 -4.79 52.37 31.33
C ASP A 32 -5.19 51.92 29.92
N ALA A 33 -5.15 52.81 28.94
CA ALA A 33 -5.41 52.46 27.54
C ALA A 33 -4.47 51.35 27.03
N ALA A 34 -3.16 51.46 27.31
CA ALA A 34 -2.19 50.45 26.89
C ALA A 34 -2.35 49.11 27.60
N LEU A 35 -2.76 49.09 28.87
CA LEU A 35 -3.07 47.87 29.61
C LEU A 35 -4.37 47.24 29.10
N LYS A 36 -5.37 48.07 28.78
CA LYS A 36 -6.63 47.60 28.22
C LYS A 36 -6.44 46.92 26.86
N ASP A 37 -5.55 47.45 26.02
CA ASP A 37 -5.17 46.84 24.75
C ASP A 37 -4.50 45.46 24.91
N LEU A 38 -3.87 45.19 26.05
CA LEU A 38 -3.31 43.86 26.38
C LEU A 38 -4.37 42.88 26.91
N ASP A 39 -5.41 43.37 27.58
CA ASP A 39 -6.54 42.57 28.05
C ASP A 39 -7.50 42.18 26.91
N THR A 40 -7.70 43.09 25.95
CA THR A 40 -8.57 42.85 24.78
C THR A 40 -7.80 43.01 23.47
N PRO A 41 -6.77 42.18 23.24
CA PRO A 41 -6.02 42.21 22.00
C PRO A 41 -6.94 41.88 20.82
N THR A 42 -6.87 42.68 19.77
CA THR A 42 -7.51 42.36 18.49
C THR A 42 -6.61 41.40 17.74
N PHE A 43 -7.20 40.29 17.29
CA PHE A 43 -6.49 39.26 16.53
C PHE A 43 -7.02 39.22 15.12
N GLU A 44 -6.15 38.82 14.20
CA GLU A 44 -6.52 38.49 12.85
C GLU A 44 -7.56 37.36 12.88
N ASP A 45 -8.70 37.64 12.25
CA ASP A 45 -9.74 36.65 12.08
C ASP A 45 -9.41 35.76 10.89
N TYR A 46 -8.69 34.68 11.18
CA TYR A 46 -8.41 33.59 10.25
C TYR A 46 -9.63 32.67 9.99
N SER A 47 -10.83 33.05 10.42
CA SER A 47 -12.07 32.33 10.07
C SER A 47 -12.69 32.79 8.74
N GLY A 48 -12.25 33.95 8.19
CA GLY A 48 -12.68 34.51 6.92
C GLY A 48 -11.79 34.17 5.71
N SER A 49 -11.83 34.98 4.65
CA SER A 49 -11.04 34.80 3.42
C SER A 49 -9.55 35.20 3.55
N THR A 50 -9.15 35.67 4.72
CA THR A 50 -7.79 36.08 5.05
C THR A 50 -6.85 34.87 4.96
N THR A 51 -5.81 34.97 4.14
CA THR A 51 -4.84 33.90 3.93
C THR A 51 -4.14 33.58 5.24
N VAL A 52 -4.34 32.35 5.73
CA VAL A 52 -3.68 31.85 6.94
C VAL A 52 -2.22 31.54 6.58
N PRO A 53 -1.23 32.07 7.34
CA PRO A 53 0.16 31.64 7.19
C PRO A 53 0.28 30.14 7.41
N ASP A 54 1.20 29.46 6.71
CA ASP A 54 1.46 28.06 7.01
C ASP A 54 2.01 27.90 8.45
N ALA A 55 1.77 26.73 9.04
CA ALA A 55 2.09 26.51 10.45
C ALA A 55 3.58 26.67 10.76
N ALA A 56 4.48 26.30 9.84
CA ALA A 56 5.93 26.42 10.06
C ALA A 56 6.36 27.89 10.09
N THR A 57 5.86 28.70 9.16
CA THR A 57 6.08 30.15 9.14
C THR A 57 5.53 30.82 10.39
N ALA A 58 4.31 30.46 10.81
CA ALA A 58 3.70 31.00 12.02
C ALA A 58 4.53 30.68 13.28
N ILE A 59 5.00 29.43 13.42
CA ILE A 59 5.87 29.01 14.54
C ILE A 59 7.19 29.78 14.54
N ASN A 60 7.84 29.93 13.38
CA ASN A 60 9.10 30.67 13.26
C ASN A 60 8.97 32.16 13.64
N ASN A 61 7.78 32.72 13.53
CA ASN A 61 7.48 34.09 13.91
C ASN A 61 7.15 34.25 15.41
N ILE A 62 7.00 33.17 16.17
CA ILE A 62 6.94 33.17 17.64
C ILE A 62 8.37 33.33 18.17
N LYS A 63 8.90 34.55 18.13
CA LYS A 63 10.23 34.91 18.66
C LYS A 63 10.12 35.57 20.04
N SER A 64 11.15 35.43 20.87
CA SER A 64 11.22 36.12 22.16
C SER A 64 11.18 37.66 21.97
N LYS A 65 10.55 38.37 22.91
CA LYS A 65 10.41 39.85 22.92
C LYS A 65 9.52 40.45 21.82
N GLY A 66 8.70 39.64 21.13
CA GLY A 66 7.63 40.13 20.25
C GLY A 66 6.45 40.73 21.04
N LYS A 67 5.61 41.54 20.38
CA LYS A 67 4.35 42.02 20.98
C LYS A 67 3.44 40.83 21.31
N LEU A 68 2.80 40.85 22.48
CA LEU A 68 1.94 39.76 22.97
C LEU A 68 0.82 39.40 21.97
N SER A 69 0.17 40.42 21.39
CA SER A 69 -0.87 40.23 20.38
C SER A 69 -0.38 39.46 19.16
N THR A 70 0.79 39.81 18.62
CA THR A 70 1.42 39.12 17.49
C THR A 70 1.79 37.67 17.81
N ILE A 71 2.26 37.41 19.03
CA ILE A 71 2.58 36.04 19.48
C ILE A 71 1.31 35.19 19.46
N VAL A 72 0.21 35.68 20.02
CA VAL A 72 -1.05 34.93 20.08
C VAL A 72 -1.66 34.74 18.68
N SER A 73 -1.58 35.72 17.78
CA SER A 73 -2.00 35.56 16.38
C SER A 73 -1.21 34.46 15.66
N ASN A 74 0.11 34.42 15.83
CA ASN A 74 0.95 33.38 15.26
C ASN A 74 0.66 31.99 15.84
N VAL A 75 0.38 31.89 17.14
CA VAL A 75 -0.04 30.64 17.78
C VAL A 75 -1.37 30.15 17.19
N LYS A 76 -2.36 31.04 17.00
CA LYS A 76 -3.65 30.71 16.38
C LYS A 76 -3.49 30.21 14.94
N ALA A 77 -2.63 30.86 14.15
CA ALA A 77 -2.31 30.43 12.79
C ALA A 77 -1.63 29.04 12.77
N ALA A 78 -0.66 28.82 13.67
CA ALA A 78 0.03 27.54 13.80
C ALA A 78 -0.94 26.39 14.12
N PHE A 79 -1.85 26.57 15.06
CA PHE A 79 -2.84 25.53 15.41
C PHE A 79 -3.90 25.31 14.32
N LYS A 80 -4.21 26.31 13.49
CA LYS A 80 -5.09 26.13 12.33
C LYS A 80 -4.46 25.30 11.23
N GLY A 81 -3.15 25.42 11.02
CA GLY A 81 -2.41 24.67 10.01
C GLY A 81 -1.87 23.32 10.50
N ALA A 82 -1.83 23.08 11.81
CA ALA A 82 -1.32 21.83 12.39
C ALA A 82 -2.34 20.69 12.31
N CYS A 83 -1.86 19.48 12.04
CA CYS A 83 -2.63 18.26 12.25
C CYS A 83 -2.54 17.84 13.72
N LEU A 84 -3.68 17.76 14.42
CA LEU A 84 -3.72 17.28 15.79
C LEU A 84 -3.78 15.74 15.83
N ILE A 85 -3.20 15.12 16.86
CA ILE A 85 -3.15 13.66 17.00
C ILE A 85 -4.55 13.03 16.92
N GLY A 86 -5.58 13.67 17.49
CA GLY A 86 -6.96 13.19 17.44
C GLY A 86 -7.63 13.25 16.06
N GLN A 87 -7.02 13.92 15.07
CA GLN A 87 -7.49 13.97 13.69
C GLN A 87 -6.81 12.93 12.79
N ILE A 88 -5.75 12.29 13.28
CA ILE A 88 -5.01 11.26 12.53
C ILE A 88 -5.84 9.97 12.54
N VAL A 89 -6.21 9.51 11.36
CA VAL A 89 -7.00 8.28 11.19
C VAL A 89 -6.07 7.08 11.12
N ASN A 90 -6.28 6.12 12.02
CA ASN A 90 -5.52 4.86 12.06
C ASN A 90 -6.39 3.66 11.64
N ASN A 91 -7.20 3.83 10.59
CA ASN A 91 -8.03 2.78 10.02
C ASN A 91 -8.20 3.00 8.50
N CYS A 92 -8.73 2.01 7.81
CA CYS A 92 -9.05 2.07 6.37
C CYS A 92 -10.57 2.10 6.09
N VAL A 93 -11.39 2.50 7.07
CA VAL A 93 -12.87 2.54 6.91
C VAL A 93 -13.41 3.97 6.87
N THR A 94 -12.67 4.94 7.39
CA THR A 94 -13.02 6.36 7.31
C THR A 94 -12.81 6.87 5.89
N ASN A 95 -13.83 7.50 5.31
CA ASN A 95 -13.82 8.08 3.95
C ASN A 95 -13.79 9.63 3.94
N ASN A 96 -13.52 10.25 5.08
CA ASN A 96 -13.48 11.71 5.20
C ASN A 96 -12.15 12.25 4.65
N ALA A 97 -12.21 12.90 3.48
CA ALA A 97 -11.05 13.48 2.80
C ALA A 97 -10.33 14.60 3.57
N LYS A 98 -10.92 15.13 4.65
CA LYS A 98 -10.31 16.18 5.49
C LYS A 98 -9.41 15.63 6.60
N LEU A 99 -9.33 14.32 6.78
CA LEU A 99 -8.56 13.69 7.85
C LEU A 99 -7.31 12.99 7.28
N PRO A 100 -6.10 13.27 7.81
CA PRO A 100 -4.88 12.60 7.37
C PRO A 100 -4.83 11.14 7.87
N LEU A 101 -4.29 10.25 7.04
CA LEU A 101 -4.01 8.86 7.41
C LEU A 101 -2.73 8.77 8.24
N SER A 102 -2.70 7.88 9.24
CA SER A 102 -1.50 7.60 10.01
C SER A 102 -0.42 6.94 9.14
N ALA A 103 0.85 7.26 9.38
CA ALA A 103 1.95 6.61 8.68
C ALA A 103 2.01 5.09 8.96
N ALA A 104 1.64 4.67 10.18
CA ALA A 104 1.56 3.25 10.54
C ALA A 104 0.50 2.50 9.70
N GLN A 105 -0.67 3.11 9.49
CA GLN A 105 -1.73 2.52 8.66
C GLN A 105 -1.33 2.53 7.18
N GLY A 106 -0.66 3.59 6.71
CA GLY A 106 -0.08 3.64 5.36
C GLY A 106 0.93 2.52 5.12
N LYS A 107 1.78 2.22 6.11
CA LYS A 107 2.72 1.10 6.04
C LYS A 107 1.99 -0.25 6.02
N ALA A 108 1.01 -0.46 6.90
CA ALA A 108 0.22 -1.70 6.91
C ALA A 108 -0.48 -1.95 5.57
N LEU A 109 -1.02 -0.90 4.95
CA LEU A 109 -1.62 -0.98 3.61
C LEU A 109 -0.59 -1.35 2.53
N MET A 110 0.60 -0.75 2.56
CA MET A 110 1.67 -1.06 1.62
C MET A 110 2.20 -2.48 1.77
N ASP A 111 2.30 -2.97 3.01
CA ASP A 111 2.71 -4.36 3.30
C ASP A 111 1.67 -5.34 2.75
N LEU A 112 0.37 -5.08 2.98
CA LEU A 112 -0.72 -5.89 2.40
C LEU A 112 -0.73 -5.85 0.87
N TYR A 113 -0.49 -4.70 0.25
CA TYR A 113 -0.39 -4.58 -1.21
C TYR A 113 0.80 -5.38 -1.77
N THR A 114 1.96 -5.29 -1.11
CA THR A 114 3.14 -6.07 -1.48
C THR A 114 2.86 -7.56 -1.35
N GLN A 115 2.29 -7.99 -0.22
CA GLN A 115 1.91 -9.39 0.01
C GLN A 115 0.94 -9.89 -1.08
N LEU A 116 -0.12 -9.12 -1.38
CA LEU A 116 -1.09 -9.48 -2.40
C LEU A 116 -0.43 -9.65 -3.78
N ASN A 117 0.51 -8.77 -4.14
CA ASN A 117 1.25 -8.88 -5.41
C ASN A 117 2.21 -10.07 -5.42
N SER A 118 2.88 -10.34 -4.31
CA SER A 118 3.73 -11.53 -4.16
C SER A 118 2.92 -12.82 -4.24
N ASP A 119 1.74 -12.87 -3.62
CA ASP A 119 0.82 -14.00 -3.69
C ASP A 119 0.28 -14.18 -5.11
N LEU A 120 -0.09 -13.08 -5.78
CA LEU A 120 -0.50 -13.10 -7.18
C LEU A 120 0.63 -13.58 -8.10
N ALA A 121 1.86 -13.10 -7.87
CA ALA A 121 3.05 -13.54 -8.59
C ALA A 121 3.40 -15.01 -8.30
N SER A 122 3.14 -15.53 -7.10
CA SER A 122 3.28 -16.96 -6.79
C SER A 122 2.22 -17.79 -7.53
N ILE A 123 0.99 -17.29 -7.63
CA ILE A 123 -0.09 -17.93 -8.39
C ILE A 123 0.20 -17.94 -9.89
N THR A 124 0.73 -16.85 -10.44
CA THR A 124 1.11 -16.79 -11.86
C THR A 124 2.49 -17.39 -12.13
N GLY A 125 3.27 -17.63 -11.06
CA GLY A 125 4.70 -17.94 -11.02
C GLY A 125 5.07 -19.38 -10.72
N LEU A 126 4.10 -20.28 -10.48
CA LEU A 126 4.30 -21.71 -10.75
C LEU A 126 4.32 -21.93 -12.28
N ILE A 127 5.25 -21.23 -12.92
CA ILE A 127 5.58 -21.32 -14.31
C ILE A 127 6.44 -22.56 -14.38
N VAL A 128 5.99 -23.59 -15.09
CA VAL A 128 6.69 -24.34 -16.15
C VAL A 128 8.24 -24.36 -16.22
N LYS A 129 8.96 -23.32 -15.76
CA LYS A 129 10.43 -23.18 -15.78
C LYS A 129 11.16 -24.26 -14.97
N ASP A 130 10.55 -24.78 -13.92
CA ASP A 130 11.17 -25.82 -13.07
C ASP A 130 10.85 -27.23 -13.59
N ILE A 131 9.96 -27.36 -14.58
CA ILE A 131 9.66 -28.62 -15.26
C ILE A 131 10.69 -28.86 -16.35
N THR A 132 11.50 -29.90 -16.17
CA THR A 132 12.52 -30.31 -17.15
C THR A 132 12.11 -31.61 -17.80
N LEU A 133 11.77 -31.58 -19.09
CA LEU A 133 11.47 -32.80 -19.84
C LEU A 133 12.75 -33.45 -20.36
N ASN A 134 12.72 -34.78 -20.55
CA ASN A 134 13.76 -35.46 -21.31
C ASN A 134 13.84 -34.92 -22.77
N PRO A 135 15.04 -34.92 -23.39
CA PRO A 135 15.21 -34.46 -24.76
C PRO A 135 14.25 -35.16 -25.74
N GLY A 136 13.66 -34.40 -26.66
CA GLY A 136 12.71 -34.89 -27.66
C GLY A 136 11.23 -34.64 -27.33
N TYR A 137 10.92 -34.07 -26.16
CA TYR A 137 9.57 -33.69 -25.75
C TYR A 137 9.46 -32.20 -25.45
N ALA A 138 8.26 -31.65 -25.59
CA ALA A 138 7.97 -30.24 -25.34
C ALA A 138 6.57 -30.07 -24.73
N ILE A 139 6.41 -29.01 -23.94
CA ILE A 139 5.11 -28.56 -23.43
C ILE A 139 4.37 -27.84 -24.55
N TYR A 140 3.06 -28.06 -24.66
CA TYR A 140 2.24 -27.42 -25.70
C TYR A 140 0.90 -26.91 -25.15
N GLY A 141 0.47 -25.75 -25.67
CA GLY A 141 -0.83 -25.14 -25.36
C GLY A 141 -0.87 -24.32 -24.07
N THR A 142 -1.53 -23.16 -24.11
CA THR A 142 -1.65 -22.21 -22.98
C THR A 142 -2.65 -22.68 -21.91
N TRP A 143 -3.58 -23.57 -22.24
CA TRP A 143 -4.57 -24.12 -21.30
C TRP A 143 -4.00 -25.25 -20.42
N ALA A 144 -2.87 -25.83 -20.83
CA ALA A 144 -2.23 -26.99 -20.22
C ALA A 144 -0.99 -26.65 -19.40
N THR A 145 -0.91 -25.42 -18.89
CA THR A 145 0.08 -24.94 -17.92
C THR A 145 -0.61 -24.21 -16.75
N ARG A 146 -1.93 -24.42 -16.62
CA ARG A 146 -2.78 -23.67 -15.71
C ARG A 146 -2.83 -24.32 -14.34
N ILE A 147 -2.59 -23.51 -13.33
CA ILE A 147 -2.87 -23.81 -11.93
C ILE A 147 -4.34 -23.50 -11.64
N ILE A 148 -5.12 -24.52 -11.27
CA ILE A 148 -6.49 -24.34 -10.78
C ILE A 148 -6.42 -24.35 -9.25
N LYS A 149 -6.62 -23.18 -8.63
CA LYS A 149 -6.84 -23.07 -7.19
C LYS A 149 -8.34 -23.11 -6.92
N ASP A 150 -8.80 -24.16 -6.24
CA ASP A 150 -10.13 -24.14 -5.66
C ASP A 150 -10.04 -23.58 -4.23
N LYS A 151 -10.59 -22.38 -4.04
CA LYS A 151 -10.61 -21.68 -2.75
C LYS A 151 -11.40 -22.45 -1.67
N SER A 152 -12.33 -23.32 -2.08
CA SER A 152 -13.18 -24.10 -1.17
C SER A 152 -12.46 -25.33 -0.59
N SER A 153 -11.55 -25.93 -1.37
CA SER A 153 -10.86 -27.17 -1.00
C SER A 153 -9.39 -26.98 -0.59
N GLY A 154 -8.80 -25.80 -0.83
CA GLY A 154 -7.37 -25.55 -0.57
C GLY A 154 -6.45 -26.35 -1.49
N ILE A 155 -7.02 -26.95 -2.56
CA ILE A 155 -6.31 -27.78 -3.53
C ILE A 155 -5.89 -26.93 -4.73
N CYS A 156 -4.64 -27.11 -5.11
CA CYS A 156 -4.03 -26.54 -6.30
C CYS A 156 -3.73 -27.67 -7.30
N VAL A 157 -4.26 -27.58 -8.53
CA VAL A 157 -4.04 -28.57 -9.60
C VAL A 157 -3.21 -27.98 -10.74
N ILE A 158 -2.18 -28.67 -11.21
CA ILE A 158 -1.44 -28.36 -12.44
C ILE A 158 -1.82 -29.37 -13.50
N ASN A 159 -2.29 -28.90 -14.65
CA ASN A 159 -2.35 -29.72 -15.87
C ASN A 159 -1.09 -29.49 -16.69
N LEU A 160 -0.52 -30.56 -17.26
CA LEU A 160 0.61 -30.52 -18.20
C LEU A 160 0.23 -31.26 -19.47
N ALA A 161 0.29 -30.58 -20.61
CA ALA A 161 0.17 -31.23 -21.91
C ALA A 161 1.53 -31.31 -22.61
N ILE A 162 1.91 -32.54 -22.94
CA ILE A 162 3.23 -32.88 -23.47
C ILE A 162 3.05 -33.47 -24.86
N ARG A 163 3.90 -33.06 -25.79
CA ARG A 163 4.02 -33.62 -27.14
C ARG A 163 5.47 -33.99 -27.43
N LYS A 164 5.72 -34.79 -28.46
CA LYS A 164 7.06 -34.86 -29.04
C LYS A 164 7.42 -33.53 -29.70
N ALA A 165 8.67 -33.13 -29.58
CA ALA A 165 9.18 -31.87 -30.14
C ALA A 165 9.05 -31.80 -31.67
N ASP A 166 9.13 -32.97 -32.33
CA ASP A 166 8.94 -33.15 -33.78
C ASP A 166 7.47 -33.33 -34.19
N ASN A 167 6.53 -33.26 -33.25
CA ASN A 167 5.10 -33.48 -33.45
C ASN A 167 4.72 -34.88 -33.97
N SER A 168 5.60 -35.88 -33.85
CA SER A 168 5.31 -37.28 -34.24
C SER A 168 4.42 -38.00 -33.23
N VAL A 169 3.92 -39.19 -33.60
CA VAL A 169 3.04 -40.01 -32.77
C VAL A 169 3.76 -40.47 -31.49
N ILE A 170 3.05 -40.44 -30.37
CA ILE A 170 3.51 -41.02 -29.10
C ILE A 170 3.01 -42.46 -29.03
N ASN A 171 3.95 -43.40 -28.95
CA ASN A 171 3.63 -44.83 -28.92
C ASN A 171 3.15 -45.25 -27.52
N THR A 172 2.35 -46.32 -27.45
CA THR A 172 1.99 -46.97 -26.18
C THR A 172 3.24 -47.40 -25.40
N ASN A 173 3.20 -47.29 -24.07
CA ASN A 173 4.32 -47.59 -23.17
C ASN A 173 5.54 -46.66 -23.32
N THR A 174 5.38 -45.49 -23.95
CA THR A 174 6.45 -44.47 -23.97
C THR A 174 6.54 -43.79 -22.61
N TYR A 175 7.76 -43.63 -22.09
CA TYR A 175 8.02 -42.92 -20.85
C TYR A 175 8.50 -41.50 -21.14
N VAL A 176 7.89 -40.53 -20.46
CA VAL A 176 8.31 -39.13 -20.43
C VAL A 176 8.73 -38.79 -19.02
N ASP A 177 9.96 -38.32 -18.85
CA ASP A 177 10.52 -37.91 -17.56
C ASP A 177 10.30 -36.41 -17.38
N ILE A 178 9.78 -35.99 -16.22
CA ILE A 178 9.50 -34.59 -15.89
C ILE A 178 10.61 -33.98 -15.00
N GLY A 179 11.59 -34.79 -14.56
CA GLY A 179 12.77 -34.33 -13.82
C GLY A 179 12.48 -33.80 -12.42
N ILE A 180 11.89 -32.61 -12.31
CA ILE A 180 11.59 -31.91 -11.06
C ILE A 180 10.16 -31.35 -11.14
N LEU A 181 9.31 -31.74 -10.19
CA LEU A 181 8.05 -31.05 -9.94
C LEU A 181 8.29 -29.94 -8.90
N PRO A 182 7.54 -28.82 -8.95
CA PRO A 182 7.61 -27.81 -7.90
C PRO A 182 7.38 -28.44 -6.52
N ASP A 183 8.13 -27.96 -5.51
CA ASP A 183 8.05 -28.46 -4.13
C ASP A 183 6.61 -28.44 -3.62
N GLY A 184 6.22 -29.54 -2.97
CA GLY A 184 4.83 -29.72 -2.53
C GLY A 184 3.89 -29.89 -3.70
N PHE A 185 4.22 -30.62 -4.77
CA PHE A 185 3.21 -31.18 -5.68
C PHE A 185 3.29 -32.69 -5.65
N LEU A 186 2.15 -33.35 -5.42
CA LEU A 186 2.05 -34.80 -5.41
C LEU A 186 1.28 -35.29 -6.65
N PRO A 187 1.68 -36.42 -7.24
CA PRO A 187 0.91 -37.03 -8.31
C PRO A 187 -0.46 -37.45 -7.77
N ILE A 188 -1.52 -37.13 -8.53
CA ILE A 188 -2.86 -37.63 -8.22
C ILE A 188 -2.87 -39.11 -8.60
N TYR A 189 -2.93 -40.01 -7.60
CA TYR A 189 -3.24 -41.42 -7.86
C TYR A 189 -4.64 -41.51 -8.48
N PRO A 190 -4.83 -42.27 -9.57
CA PRO A 190 -5.93 -42.01 -10.49
C PRO A 190 -7.28 -42.35 -9.85
N THR A 191 -8.02 -41.31 -9.49
CA THR A 191 -9.49 -41.30 -9.55
C THR A 191 -9.89 -40.32 -10.65
N GLY A 192 -9.71 -40.72 -11.90
CA GLY A 192 -10.17 -39.99 -13.10
C GLY A 192 -9.08 -39.20 -13.83
N ALA A 193 -8.80 -39.60 -15.08
CA ALA A 193 -7.95 -38.85 -16.01
C ALA A 193 -8.79 -37.76 -16.71
N SER A 194 -8.29 -36.53 -16.77
CA SER A 194 -8.96 -35.43 -17.48
C SER A 194 -8.37 -35.27 -18.88
N GLY A 195 -9.13 -35.70 -19.89
CA GLY A 195 -8.79 -35.55 -21.30
C GLY A 195 -9.25 -34.19 -21.84
N ILE A 196 -8.43 -33.55 -22.67
CA ILE A 196 -8.85 -32.41 -23.50
C ILE A 196 -8.23 -32.66 -24.88
N GLY A 197 -9.08 -32.96 -25.86
CA GLY A 197 -8.67 -33.19 -27.25
C GLY A 197 -8.75 -31.93 -28.10
N GLU A 198 -8.29 -32.06 -29.35
CA GLU A 198 -8.90 -31.39 -30.51
C GLU A 198 -8.97 -32.40 -31.66
N GLU A 199 -10.16 -32.94 -31.89
CA GLU A 199 -10.86 -32.99 -33.17
C GLU A 199 -12.27 -33.57 -32.94
N PRO A 200 -13.33 -33.06 -33.60
CA PRO A 200 -14.68 -33.60 -33.44
C PRO A 200 -14.73 -35.07 -33.88
N GLY A 201 -14.92 -36.01 -32.93
CA GLY A 201 -15.22 -37.41 -33.21
C GLY A 201 -14.24 -38.47 -32.69
N ALA A 202 -13.13 -38.10 -32.05
CA ALA A 202 -12.19 -39.08 -31.48
C ALA A 202 -12.59 -39.50 -30.06
N ILE A 203 -13.16 -40.70 -29.91
CA ILE A 203 -13.67 -41.24 -28.63
C ILE A 203 -12.58 -41.80 -27.71
N ASN A 204 -11.30 -41.64 -28.06
CA ASN A 204 -10.19 -42.33 -27.42
C ASN A 204 -9.01 -41.35 -27.25
N HIS A 205 -8.91 -40.72 -26.08
CA HIS A 205 -7.76 -39.88 -25.73
C HIS A 205 -6.66 -40.73 -25.07
N PRO A 206 -5.39 -40.41 -25.30
CA PRO A 206 -4.30 -40.97 -24.52
C PRO A 206 -4.42 -40.63 -23.04
N VAL A 207 -4.18 -41.62 -22.19
CA VAL A 207 -4.12 -41.45 -20.75
C VAL A 207 -2.69 -41.73 -20.30
N GLY A 208 -2.05 -40.74 -19.68
CA GLY A 208 -0.79 -40.94 -18.98
C GLY A 208 -1.05 -41.45 -17.57
N ILE A 209 -0.34 -42.49 -17.12
CA ILE A 209 -0.29 -42.88 -15.70
C ILE A 209 1.01 -42.34 -15.12
N ILE A 210 0.93 -41.66 -13.98
CA ILE A 210 2.10 -41.17 -13.26
C ILE A 210 2.67 -42.31 -12.41
N LEU A 211 3.96 -42.53 -12.51
CA LEU A 211 4.68 -43.50 -11.71
C LEU A 211 5.43 -42.82 -10.57
N PHE A 212 5.68 -43.55 -9.50
CA PHE A 212 6.31 -43.07 -8.26
C PHE A 212 7.73 -42.46 -8.48
N GLU A 213 8.34 -42.68 -9.65
CA GLU A 213 9.68 -42.20 -10.01
C GLU A 213 9.68 -40.86 -10.79
N GLY A 214 8.59 -40.10 -10.80
CA GLY A 214 8.53 -38.82 -11.54
C GLY A 214 8.38 -38.97 -13.07
N LYS A 215 8.18 -40.20 -13.54
CA LYS A 215 7.94 -40.54 -14.95
C LYS A 215 6.45 -40.64 -15.23
N ILE A 216 6.02 -40.08 -16.37
CA ILE A 216 4.71 -40.35 -16.96
C ILE A 216 4.86 -41.48 -17.97
N LYS A 217 4.07 -42.54 -17.81
CA LYS A 217 3.92 -43.58 -18.81
C LYS A 217 2.73 -43.28 -19.70
N ALA A 218 2.98 -43.06 -20.99
CA ALA A 218 1.94 -42.84 -22.00
C ALA A 218 1.22 -44.16 -22.31
N THR A 219 -0.08 -44.20 -22.05
CA THR A 219 -0.98 -45.21 -22.63
C THR A 219 -1.78 -44.51 -23.71
N THR A 220 -1.31 -44.57 -24.95
CA THR A 220 -2.00 -43.92 -26.06
C THR A 220 -3.14 -44.79 -26.58
N TYR A 221 -4.31 -44.18 -26.79
CA TYR A 221 -5.46 -44.85 -27.36
C TYR A 221 -5.72 -44.25 -28.75
N GLY A 222 -5.77 -45.08 -29.78
CA GLY A 222 -5.89 -44.64 -31.18
C GLY A 222 -4.54 -44.46 -31.88
N GLU A 223 -4.51 -44.78 -33.17
CA GLU A 223 -3.30 -44.92 -33.99
C GLU A 223 -2.53 -43.60 -34.24
N ASN A 224 -3.17 -42.45 -34.06
CA ASN A 224 -2.64 -41.13 -34.44
C ASN A 224 -2.42 -40.17 -33.26
N THR A 225 -2.25 -40.69 -32.05
CA THR A 225 -2.06 -39.87 -30.86
C THR A 225 -0.71 -39.13 -30.86
N ARG A 226 -0.70 -37.81 -30.64
CA ARG A 226 0.54 -36.99 -30.59
C ARG A 226 0.85 -36.37 -29.23
N ASN A 227 -0.08 -36.47 -28.28
CA ASN A 227 -0.06 -35.69 -27.06
C ASN A 227 -0.32 -36.55 -25.80
N ILE A 228 0.05 -36.06 -24.62
CA ILE A 228 -0.29 -36.66 -23.31
C ILE A 228 -0.77 -35.52 -22.39
N ILE A 229 -1.74 -35.79 -21.53
CA ILE A 229 -2.15 -34.87 -20.45
C ILE A 229 -1.92 -35.56 -19.10
N ALA A 230 -1.29 -34.85 -18.17
CA ALA A 230 -1.11 -35.27 -16.79
C ALA A 230 -1.59 -34.18 -15.83
N SER A 231 -2.22 -34.60 -14.72
CA SER A 231 -2.72 -33.70 -13.68
C SER A 231 -2.06 -34.01 -12.34
N PHE A 232 -1.59 -32.96 -11.66
CA PHE A 232 -0.91 -33.03 -10.36
C PHE A 232 -1.67 -32.18 -9.37
N SER A 233 -1.86 -32.63 -8.12
CA SER A 233 -2.52 -31.83 -7.09
C SER A 233 -1.68 -31.68 -5.85
N TYR A 234 -1.86 -30.57 -5.16
CA TYR A 234 -1.39 -30.43 -3.79
C TYR A 234 -2.41 -29.71 -2.94
N SER A 235 -2.46 -30.10 -1.67
CA SER A 235 -3.24 -29.45 -0.63
C SER A 235 -2.33 -28.49 0.13
N THR A 236 -2.77 -27.24 0.26
CA THR A 236 -2.04 -26.19 0.98
C THR A 236 -2.31 -26.18 2.49
N ASN A 237 -2.63 -27.34 3.11
CA ASN A 237 -2.81 -27.45 4.56
C ASN A 237 -1.74 -26.69 5.34
#